data_AF-A0A172QQ19-F1
#
_entry.id   AF-A0A172QQ19-F1
#
_cell.length_a   1.000
_cell.length_b   1.000
_cell.length_c   1.000
_cell.angle_alpha   90.00
_cell.angle_beta   90.00
_cell.angle_gamma   90.00
#
_symmetry.space_group_name_H-M   'P 1'
#
loop_
_entity.id
_entity.type
_entity.pdbx_description
1 polymer ?
#
loop_
_entity_poly.entity_id
_entity_poly.type
_entity_poly.pdbx_seq_one_letter_code
_entity_poly.pdbx_strand_id
1 'polypeptide(L)'
;MRGLSPDSLLAIADEVCETHAVVVRDFAALAAAAATSTASFHGVRVFGSSEAMAEKVSEIIRVLKPLSGRNETFAAVTQRVLLEINK
;
A
#
# COMPACT_ATOMS: atom_id res chain seq x y z
N MET A 1 -10.34 -10.69 -4.51
CA MET A 1 -9.39 -9.62 -4.17
C MET A 1 -7.98 -10.17 -4.08
N ARG A 2 -7.04 -9.49 -4.71
CA ARG A 2 -5.60 -9.72 -4.73
C ARG A 2 -4.98 -8.54 -3.98
N GLY A 3 -4.20 -8.84 -2.94
CA GLY A 3 -3.39 -7.84 -2.23
C GLY A 3 -2.02 -7.65 -2.90
N LEU A 4 -1.17 -6.85 -2.27
CA LEU A 4 0.23 -6.66 -2.68
C LEU A 4 1.16 -7.38 -1.70
N SER A 5 2.19 -8.03 -2.22
CA SER A 5 3.31 -8.49 -1.39
C SER A 5 4.16 -7.28 -0.95
N PRO A 6 4.98 -7.42 0.10
CA PRO A 6 5.95 -6.38 0.47
C PRO A 6 6.85 -5.96 -0.70
N ASP A 7 7.34 -6.92 -1.50
CA ASP A 7 8.18 -6.63 -2.67
C ASP A 7 7.44 -5.85 -3.76
N SER A 8 6.18 -6.21 -4.04
CA SER A 8 5.35 -5.44 -5.00
C SER A 8 5.09 -4.03 -4.51
N LEU A 9 4.87 -3.85 -3.20
CA LEU A 9 4.66 -2.52 -2.64
C LEU A 9 5.95 -1.69 -2.60
N LEU A 10 7.11 -2.33 -2.37
CA LEU A 10 8.41 -1.70 -2.47
C LEU A 10 8.69 -1.23 -3.91
N ALA A 11 8.39 -2.05 -4.92
CA ALA A 11 8.55 -1.63 -6.32
C ALA A 11 7.72 -0.38 -6.66
N ILE A 12 6.50 -0.25 -6.13
CA ILE A 12 5.68 0.97 -6.28
C ILE A 12 6.33 2.14 -5.53
N ALA A 13 6.86 1.90 -4.33
CA ALA A 13 7.53 2.93 -3.54
C ALA A 13 8.79 3.45 -4.26
N ASP A 14 9.59 2.57 -4.85
CA ASP A 14 10.82 2.91 -5.58
C ASP A 14 10.52 3.83 -6.77
N GLU A 15 9.48 3.53 -7.55
CA GLU A 15 9.05 4.38 -8.67
C GLU A 15 8.65 5.79 -8.21
N VAL A 16 7.91 5.88 -7.09
CA VAL A 16 7.53 7.18 -6.49
C VAL A 16 8.76 7.91 -5.94
N CYS A 17 9.70 7.18 -5.36
CA CYS A 17 10.96 7.72 -4.85
C CYS A 17 11.80 8.31 -5.97
N GLU A 18 11.98 7.57 -7.07
CA GLU A 18 12.71 8.00 -8.26
C GLU A 18 12.06 9.25 -8.89
N THR A 19 10.74 9.24 -9.07
CA THR A 19 10.01 10.35 -9.70
C THR A 19 10.06 11.65 -8.89
N HIS A 20 10.09 11.56 -7.56
CA HIS A 20 9.92 12.73 -6.68
C HIS A 20 11.14 13.08 -5.82
N ALA A 21 12.29 12.42 -6.04
CA ALA A 21 13.52 12.58 -5.26
C ALA A 21 13.28 12.42 -3.75
N VAL A 22 12.48 11.42 -3.36
CA VAL A 22 12.28 10.99 -1.97
C VAL A 22 12.87 9.60 -1.78
N VAL A 23 12.93 9.11 -0.53
CA VAL A 23 13.48 7.78 -0.24
C VAL A 23 12.56 7.01 0.70
N VAL A 24 12.60 5.69 0.63
CA VAL A 24 12.02 4.81 1.65
C VAL A 24 12.80 5.01 2.95
N ARG A 25 12.10 5.30 4.05
CA ARG A 25 12.70 5.44 5.39
C ARG A 25 12.22 4.41 6.39
N ASP A 26 11.11 3.75 6.11
CA ASP A 26 10.51 2.77 7.01
C ASP A 26 9.96 1.57 6.23
N PHE A 27 10.78 0.51 6.15
CA PHE A 27 10.41 -0.74 5.52
C PHE A 27 9.38 -1.55 6.33
N ALA A 28 9.32 -1.35 7.66
CA ALA A 28 8.31 -2.01 8.48
C ALA A 28 6.92 -1.41 8.20
N ALA A 29 6.84 -0.10 7.96
CA ALA A 29 5.62 0.56 7.51
C ALA A 29 5.15 0.05 6.13
N LEU A 30 6.07 -0.20 5.19
CA LEU A 30 5.72 -0.85 3.91
C LEU A 30 5.18 -2.26 4.14
N ALA A 31 5.86 -3.07 4.95
CA ALA A 31 5.40 -4.43 5.26
C ALA A 31 4.01 -4.42 5.92
N ALA A 32 3.74 -3.47 6.82
CA ALA A 32 2.43 -3.31 7.45
C ALA A 32 1.33 -2.91 6.45
N ALA A 33 1.62 -2.00 5.52
CA ALA A 33 0.68 -1.61 4.46
C ALA A 33 0.39 -2.79 3.51
N ALA A 34 1.40 -3.58 3.12
CA ALA A 34 1.23 -4.79 2.33
C ALA A 34 0.40 -5.85 3.09
N ALA A 35 0.72 -6.10 4.36
CA ALA A 35 -0.01 -7.02 5.22
C ALA A 35 -1.48 -6.60 5.39
N THR A 36 -1.76 -5.29 5.46
CA THR A 36 -3.13 -4.76 5.48
C THR A 36 -3.89 -5.26 4.26
N SER A 37 -3.34 -5.14 3.05
CA SER A 37 -4.01 -5.59 1.82
C SER A 37 -4.30 -7.10 1.74
N THR A 38 -3.62 -7.91 2.55
CA THR A 38 -3.75 -9.38 2.58
C THR A 38 -4.38 -9.91 3.88
N ALA A 39 -4.85 -9.01 4.74
CA ALA A 39 -5.30 -9.35 6.09
C ALA A 39 -6.50 -10.32 6.09
N SER A 40 -6.37 -11.37 6.90
CA SER A 40 -7.44 -12.33 7.16
C SER A 40 -7.34 -12.89 8.58
N PHE A 41 -8.49 -13.25 9.16
CA PHE A 41 -8.58 -13.94 10.44
C PHE A 41 -9.27 -15.28 10.22
N HIS A 42 -8.60 -16.38 10.56
CA HIS A 42 -9.13 -17.74 10.35
C HIS A 42 -9.65 -17.99 8.92
N GLY A 43 -8.96 -17.42 7.92
CA GLY A 43 -9.35 -17.52 6.49
C GLY A 43 -10.46 -16.56 6.05
N VAL A 44 -11.09 -15.84 6.98
CA VAL A 44 -12.07 -14.80 6.68
C VAL A 44 -11.34 -13.50 6.36
N ARG A 45 -11.64 -12.92 5.20
CA ARG A 45 -11.02 -11.66 4.80
C ARG A 45 -11.55 -10.50 5.63
N VAL A 46 -10.63 -9.62 6.02
CA VAL A 46 -10.97 -8.41 6.79
C VAL A 46 -11.85 -7.46 5.98
N PHE A 47 -11.59 -7.36 4.68
CA PHE A 47 -12.34 -6.45 3.79
C PHE A 47 -13.38 -7.21 2.97
N GLY A 48 -14.56 -6.59 2.82
CA GLY A 48 -15.66 -7.10 2.00
C GLY A 48 -15.58 -6.73 0.52
N SER A 49 -14.77 -5.72 0.15
CA SER A 49 -14.62 -5.26 -1.22
C SER A 49 -13.22 -4.70 -1.50
N SER A 50 -12.84 -4.65 -2.78
CA SER A 50 -11.53 -4.15 -3.22
C SER A 50 -11.36 -2.67 -2.90
N GLU A 51 -12.45 -1.91 -2.94
CA GLU A 51 -12.52 -0.49 -2.62
C GLU A 51 -12.20 -0.26 -1.15
N ALA A 52 -12.85 -0.99 -0.25
CA ALA A 52 -12.59 -0.89 1.19
C ALA A 52 -11.15 -1.28 1.55
N MET A 53 -10.62 -2.33 0.90
CA MET A 53 -9.23 -2.74 1.07
C MET A 53 -8.26 -1.66 0.58
N ALA A 54 -8.45 -1.13 -0.63
CA ALA A 54 -7.57 -0.14 -1.23
C ALA A 54 -7.60 1.19 -0.47
N GLU A 55 -8.78 1.61 0.00
CA GLU A 55 -8.95 2.79 0.86
C GLU A 55 -8.20 2.62 2.19
N LYS A 56 -8.35 1.48 2.87
CA LYS A 56 -7.67 1.24 4.14
C LYS A 56 -6.14 1.19 3.98
N VAL A 57 -5.63 0.59 2.91
CA VAL A 57 -4.18 0.60 2.62
C VAL A 57 -3.67 2.02 2.37
N SER A 58 -4.44 2.83 1.61
CA SER A 58 -4.14 4.26 1.39
C SER A 58 -4.04 5.02 2.72
N GLU A 59 -5.00 4.81 3.62
CA GLU A 59 -5.00 5.39 4.97
C GLU A 59 -3.78 4.97 5.78
N ILE A 60 -3.44 3.68 5.81
CA ILE A 60 -2.28 3.15 6.54
C ILE A 60 -0.98 3.78 6.04
N ILE A 61 -0.81 3.94 4.73
CA ILE A 61 0.36 4.62 4.16
C ILE A 61 0.45 6.08 4.63
N ARG A 62 -0.67 6.81 4.67
CA ARG A 62 -0.70 8.21 5.14
C ARG A 62 -0.39 8.33 6.64
N VAL A 63 -0.82 7.36 7.44
CA VAL A 63 -0.58 7.31 8.88
C VAL A 63 0.87 6.97 9.18
N LEU A 64 1.39 5.87 8.60
CA LEU A 64 2.73 5.36 8.89
C LEU A 64 3.84 6.14 8.18
N LYS A 65 3.52 6.80 7.06
CA LYS A 65 4.43 7.64 6.27
C LYS A 65 5.77 6.95 5.93
N PRO A 66 5.75 5.81 5.21
CA PRO A 66 6.94 5.01 4.92
C PRO A 66 8.03 5.75 4.12
N LEU A 67 7.68 6.80 3.37
CA LEU A 67 8.61 7.59 2.56
C LEU A 67 9.01 8.88 3.27
N SER A 68 10.21 9.39 2.99
CA SER A 68 10.72 10.67 3.52
C SER A 68 9.85 11.87 3.12
N GLY A 69 9.11 11.77 2.02
CA GLY A 69 8.11 12.72 1.56
C GLY A 69 7.09 12.07 0.63
N ARG A 70 6.11 12.83 0.13
CA ARG A 70 5.15 12.38 -0.90
C ARG A 70 4.32 11.12 -0.55
N ASN A 71 4.09 10.86 0.74
CA ASN A 71 3.26 9.74 1.20
C ASN A 71 1.80 9.83 0.70
N GLU A 72 1.28 11.04 0.48
CA GLU A 72 -0.04 11.24 -0.15
C GLU A 72 -0.08 10.72 -1.59
N THR A 73 0.95 11.02 -2.37
CA THR A 73 1.11 10.52 -3.75
C THR A 73 1.28 9.00 -3.75
N PHE A 74 2.14 8.48 -2.88
CA PHE A 74 2.34 7.04 -2.74
C PHE A 74 1.04 6.32 -2.38
N ALA A 75 0.30 6.82 -1.38
CA ALA A 75 -0.99 6.26 -0.98
C ALA A 75 -2.00 6.23 -2.14
N ALA A 76 -2.11 7.33 -2.90
CA ALA A 76 -3.01 7.42 -4.04
C ALA A 76 -2.62 6.46 -5.18
N VAL A 77 -1.32 6.34 -5.49
CA VAL A 77 -0.81 5.41 -6.51
C VAL A 77 -1.08 3.97 -6.08
N THR A 78 -0.74 3.59 -4.85
CA THR A 78 -0.98 2.24 -4.33
C THR A 78 -2.46 1.88 -4.33
N GLN A 79 -3.34 2.82 -3.93
CA GLN A 79 -4.78 2.63 -3.97
C GLN A 79 -5.26 2.35 -5.41
N ARG A 80 -4.79 3.13 -6.39
CA ARG A 80 -5.16 2.94 -7.79
C ARG A 80 -4.67 1.60 -8.35
N VAL A 81 -3.44 1.19 -8.01
CA VAL A 81 -2.91 -0.13 -8.40
C VAL A 81 -3.76 -1.25 -7.80
N LEU A 82 -4.10 -1.18 -6.51
CA LEU A 82 -4.95 -2.17 -5.85
C LEU A 82 -6.33 -2.27 -6.50
N LEU A 83 -6.93 -1.15 -6.90
CA LEU A 83 -8.20 -1.17 -7.64
C LEU A 83 -8.03 -1.81 -9.03
N GLU A 84 -6.97 -1.46 -9.77
CA GLU A 84 -6.71 -1.98 -11.12
C GLU A 84 -6.56 -3.50 -11.16
N ILE A 85 -5.76 -4.06 -10.25
CA ILE A 85 -5.49 -5.51 -10.22
C ILE A 85 -6.70 -6.33 -9.73
N ASN A 86 -7.77 -5.67 -9.30
CA ASN A 86 -9.00 -6.26 -8.76
C ASN A 86 -10.25 -5.95 -9.58
N LYS A 87 -10.09 -5.34 -10.75
CA LYS A 87 -11.16 -5.19 -11.74
C LYS A 87 -11.66 -6.55 -12.26
#